data_AF-A0A200RE00-F1
#
_entry.id   AF-A0A200RE00-F1
#
_cell.length_a   1.000
_cell.length_b   1.000
_cell.length_c   1.000
_cell.angle_alpha   90.00
_cell.angle_beta   90.00
_cell.angle_gamma   90.00
#
_symmetry.space_group_name_H-M   'P 1'
#
loop_
_entity.id
_entity.type
_entity.pdbx_description
1 polymer ?
#
loop_
_entity_poly.entity_id
_entity_poly.type
_entity_poly.pdbx_seq_one_letter_code
_entity_poly.pdbx_strand_id
1 'polypeptide(L)'
;MHLMLQTKISEIKADFEKSLTQTKHRYQIKHLTKLRNYVSHLALDRLVDELDRIGKEGMTKADCRCVVRSTHGLPCACELVRFQAEGISIPLTSIEPHWKQLSSVPYADEVVAFDFLPELKHMRQR
;
A
#
# COMPACT_ATOMS: atom_id res chain seq x y z
N MET A 1 25.63 13.72 11.77
CA MET A 1 24.73 12.57 11.50
C MET A 1 23.23 12.91 11.53
N HIS A 2 22.81 14.03 12.12
CA HIS A 2 21.40 14.44 12.22
C HIS A 2 20.79 14.95 10.90
N LEU A 3 21.58 15.66 10.08
CA LEU A 3 21.08 16.31 8.86
C LEU A 3 20.56 15.32 7.81
N MET A 4 21.27 14.20 7.58
CA MET A 4 20.86 13.20 6.59
C MET A 4 19.48 12.59 6.90
N LEU A 5 19.22 12.29 8.18
CA LEU A 5 17.93 11.77 8.62
C LEU A 5 16.82 12.80 8.43
N GLN A 6 17.08 14.06 8.81
CA GLN A 6 16.11 15.15 8.61
C GLN A 6 15.78 15.35 7.14
N THR A 7 16.77 15.30 6.24
CA THR A 7 16.55 15.39 4.80
C THR A 7 15.63 14.27 4.31
N LYS A 8 15.88 13.02 4.72
CA LYS A 8 15.02 11.88 4.33
C LYS A 8 13.59 11.99 4.87
N ILE A 9 13.41 12.46 6.09
CA ILE A 9 12.06 12.70 6.64
C ILE A 9 11.33 13.78 5.83
N SER A 10 12.02 14.85 5.45
CA SER A 10 11.43 15.92 4.63
C SER A 10 11.06 15.44 3.22
N GLU A 11 11.88 14.60 2.60
CA GLU A 11 11.57 13.96 1.31
C GLU A 11 10.30 13.09 1.42
N ILE A 12 10.22 12.24 2.45
CA ILE A 12 9.04 11.39 2.69
C ILE A 12 7.78 12.24 2.88
N LYS A 13 7.84 13.30 3.69
CA LYS A 13 6.72 14.23 3.88
C LYS A 13 6.28 14.88 2.58
N ALA A 14 7.22 15.30 1.74
CA ALA A 14 6.91 15.88 0.44
C ALA A 14 6.25 14.85 -0.50
N ASP A 15 6.67 13.59 -0.46
CA ASP A 15 6.07 12.53 -1.27
C ASP A 15 4.68 12.11 -0.78
N PHE A 16 4.43 12.18 0.52
CA PHE A 16 3.08 12.03 1.08
C PHE A 16 2.17 13.18 0.64
N GLU A 17 2.64 14.42 0.70
CA GLU A 17 1.88 15.58 0.23
C GLU A 17 1.52 15.45 -1.25
N LYS A 18 2.47 15.01 -2.09
CA LYS A 18 2.19 14.68 -3.50
C LYS A 18 1.16 13.55 -3.62
N SER A 19 1.23 12.53 -2.76
CA SER A 19 0.28 11.43 -2.76
C SER A 19 -1.14 11.87 -2.44
N LEU A 20 -1.31 12.88 -1.58
CA LEU A 20 -2.60 13.46 -1.20
C LEU A 20 -3.17 14.43 -2.24
N THR A 21 -2.30 15.20 -2.90
CA THR A 21 -2.73 16.35 -3.72
C THR A 21 -2.66 16.09 -5.23
N GLN A 22 -1.80 15.17 -5.66
CA GLN A 22 -1.50 14.97 -7.08
C GLN A 22 -1.96 13.59 -7.56
N THR A 23 -2.69 13.57 -8.67
CA THR A 23 -3.00 12.36 -9.42
C THR A 23 -2.19 12.34 -10.71
N LYS A 24 -1.25 11.39 -10.83
CA LYS A 24 -0.48 11.19 -12.08
C LYS A 24 -1.39 10.63 -13.17
N HIS A 25 -1.07 10.93 -14.44
CA HIS A 25 -1.79 10.39 -15.60
C HIS A 25 -1.84 8.85 -15.60
N ARG A 26 -0.74 8.19 -15.20
CA ARG A 26 -0.66 6.72 -15.08
C ARG A 26 -1.72 6.12 -14.15
N TYR A 27 -2.26 6.89 -13.21
CA TYR A 27 -3.29 6.43 -12.27
C TYR A 27 -4.72 6.63 -12.79
N GLN A 28 -4.91 7.16 -14.00
CA GLN A 28 -6.22 7.39 -14.63
C GLN A 28 -6.90 6.09 -15.10
N ILE A 29 -6.64 4.97 -14.42
CA ILE A 29 -7.29 3.69 -14.62
C ILE A 29 -8.59 3.66 -13.83
N LYS A 30 -9.70 3.22 -14.45
CA LYS A 30 -11.03 3.19 -13.83
C LYS A 30 -11.04 2.46 -12.47
N HIS A 31 -10.32 1.34 -12.38
CA HIS A 31 -10.27 0.53 -11.17
C HIS A 31 -9.54 1.20 -9.99
N LEU A 32 -8.67 2.19 -10.25
CA LEU A 32 -7.90 2.89 -9.21
C LEU A 32 -8.60 4.13 -8.65
N THR A 33 -9.76 4.51 -9.17
CA THR A 33 -10.42 5.79 -8.85
C THR A 33 -10.64 5.98 -7.34
N LYS A 34 -11.01 4.93 -6.60
CA LYS A 34 -11.23 4.98 -5.15
C LYS A 34 -9.96 5.06 -4.30
N LEU A 35 -8.78 4.85 -4.90
CA LEU A 35 -7.49 4.81 -4.21
C LEU A 35 -6.68 6.10 -4.39
N ARG A 36 -6.96 6.88 -5.44
CA ARG A 36 -6.28 8.15 -5.71
C ARG A 36 -6.44 9.08 -4.50
N ASN A 37 -5.34 9.69 -4.07
CA ASN A 37 -5.29 10.62 -2.92
C ASN A 37 -5.58 10.00 -1.54
N TYR A 38 -5.83 8.68 -1.46
CA TYR A 38 -6.05 7.95 -0.21
C TYR A 38 -4.98 6.90 0.08
N VAL A 39 -4.11 6.64 -0.89
CA VAL A 39 -3.08 5.62 -0.85
C VAL A 39 -1.80 6.22 -1.44
N SER A 40 -0.65 5.78 -0.93
CA SER A 40 0.65 6.28 -1.39
C SER A 40 0.84 6.04 -2.89
N HIS A 41 1.54 6.96 -3.55
CA HIS A 41 1.95 6.78 -4.94
C HIS A 41 2.70 5.47 -5.17
N LEU A 42 3.54 5.03 -4.22
CA LEU A 42 4.27 3.76 -4.32
C LEU A 42 3.33 2.54 -4.41
N ALA A 43 2.24 2.52 -3.63
CA ALA A 43 1.25 1.46 -3.74
C ALA A 43 0.48 1.53 -5.07
N LEU A 44 0.14 2.73 -5.54
CA LEU A 44 -0.50 2.91 -6.85
C LEU A 44 0.41 2.43 -7.99
N ASP A 45 1.71 2.78 -7.95
CA ASP A 45 2.68 2.32 -8.94
C ASP A 45 2.74 0.78 -8.99
N ARG A 46 2.80 0.12 -7.84
CA ARG A 46 2.77 -1.36 -7.74
C ARG A 46 1.48 -1.98 -8.27
N LEU A 47 0.33 -1.36 -7.99
CA LEU A 47 -0.96 -1.83 -8.51
C LEU A 47 -1.05 -1.67 -10.02
N VAL A 48 -0.52 -0.58 -10.58
CA VAL A 48 -0.46 -0.40 -12.03
C VAL A 48 0.44 -1.46 -12.65
N ASP A 49 1.61 -1.73 -12.08
CA ASP A 49 2.52 -2.77 -12.58
C ASP A 49 1.85 -4.16 -12.56
N GLU A 50 1.08 -4.48 -11.51
CA GLU A 50 0.33 -5.74 -11.42
C GLU A 50 -0.79 -5.82 -12.47
N LEU A 51 -1.52 -4.73 -12.70
CA LEU A 51 -2.54 -4.64 -13.76
C LEU A 51 -1.93 -4.77 -15.16
N ASP A 52 -0.77 -4.14 -15.39
CA ASP A 52 -0.02 -4.25 -16.64
C ASP A 52 0.45 -5.70 -16.86
N ARG A 53 0.88 -6.41 -15.80
CA ARG A 53 1.26 -7.82 -15.87
C ARG A 53 0.08 -8.71 -16.29
N ILE A 54 -1.09 -8.51 -15.67
CA ILE A 54 -2.32 -9.23 -16.03
C ILE A 54 -2.66 -9.04 -17.51
N GLY A 55 -2.57 -7.81 -18.01
CA GLY A 55 -2.90 -7.49 -19.40
C GLY A 55 -1.94 -8.11 -20.43
N LYS A 56 -0.67 -8.31 -20.07
CA LYS A 56 0.37 -8.86 -20.97
C LYS A 56 0.41 -10.37 -20.99
N GLU A 57 0.37 -10.99 -19.82
CA GLU A 57 0.63 -12.43 -19.67
C GLU A 57 -0.67 -13.24 -19.67
N GLY A 58 -1.80 -12.61 -19.35
CA GLY A 58 -3.00 -13.32 -18.95
C GLY A 58 -2.78 -14.02 -17.61
N MET A 59 -3.78 -14.04 -16.74
CA MET A 59 -3.62 -14.62 -15.40
C MET A 59 -4.65 -15.69 -15.13
N THR A 60 -4.21 -16.91 -14.80
CA THR A 60 -5.09 -17.90 -14.15
C THR A 60 -4.98 -17.81 -12.64
N LYS A 61 -5.98 -18.33 -11.93
CA LYS A 61 -5.98 -18.37 -10.45
C LYS A 61 -4.78 -19.15 -9.89
N ALA A 62 -4.31 -20.17 -10.62
CA ALA A 62 -3.16 -20.99 -10.22
C ALA A 62 -1.83 -20.25 -10.32
N ASP A 63 -1.68 -19.38 -11.33
CA ASP A 63 -0.43 -18.66 -11.59
C ASP A 63 -0.11 -17.61 -10.52
N CYS A 64 -1.15 -17.11 -9.84
CA CYS A 64 -1.01 -15.93 -8.99
C CYS A 64 -0.22 -16.18 -7.71
N ARG A 65 -0.41 -17.34 -7.08
CA ARG A 65 0.22 -17.70 -5.78
C ARG A 65 0.03 -16.66 -4.66
N CYS A 66 -0.80 -15.62 -4.87
CA CYS A 66 -1.13 -14.53 -3.96
C CYS A 66 0.07 -13.85 -3.27
N VAL A 67 1.26 -13.85 -3.86
CA VAL A 67 2.49 -13.33 -3.22
C VAL A 67 2.38 -11.83 -2.93
N VAL A 68 1.83 -11.04 -3.84
CA VAL A 68 1.64 -9.59 -3.64
C VAL A 68 0.74 -9.31 -2.43
N ARG A 69 -0.32 -10.09 -2.28
CA ARG A 69 -1.24 -10.00 -1.13
C ARG A 69 -0.53 -10.34 0.18
N SER A 70 0.23 -11.43 0.23
CA SER A 70 0.88 -11.88 1.46
C SER A 70 2.09 -11.02 1.87
N THR A 71 2.85 -10.52 0.90
CA THR A 71 4.13 -9.82 1.18
C THR A 71 3.98 -8.31 1.24
N HIS A 72 3.09 -7.74 0.43
CA HIS A 72 2.91 -6.29 0.33
C HIS A 72 1.55 -5.84 0.86
N GLY A 73 0.58 -6.73 1.13
CA GLY A 73 -0.74 -6.29 1.59
C GLY A 73 -1.56 -5.54 0.54
N LEU A 74 -1.22 -5.73 -0.74
CA LEU A 74 -1.94 -5.17 -1.89
C LEU A 74 -2.70 -6.28 -2.62
N PRO A 75 -3.81 -5.96 -3.31
CA PRO A 75 -4.50 -6.91 -4.19
C PRO A 75 -3.55 -7.62 -5.14
N CYS A 76 -3.59 -8.95 -5.10
CA CYS A 76 -2.90 -9.79 -6.09
C CYS A 76 -3.56 -9.67 -7.47
N ALA A 77 -2.87 -10.10 -8.52
CA ALA A 77 -3.46 -10.28 -9.84
C ALA A 77 -4.81 -11.05 -9.81
N CYS A 78 -4.91 -12.10 -8.98
CA CYS A 78 -6.14 -12.86 -8.82
C CYS A 78 -7.35 -12.04 -8.34
N GLU A 79 -7.14 -11.12 -7.40
CA GLU A 79 -8.17 -10.23 -6.87
C GLU A 79 -8.48 -9.11 -7.86
N LEU A 80 -7.46 -8.59 -8.53
CA LEU A 80 -7.62 -7.56 -9.56
C LEU A 80 -8.45 -8.06 -10.73
N VAL A 81 -8.21 -9.27 -11.23
CA VAL A 81 -9.04 -9.90 -12.28
C VAL A 81 -10.49 -10.04 -11.81
N ARG A 82 -10.71 -10.42 -10.54
CA ARG A 82 -12.06 -10.51 -9.98
C ARG A 82 -12.75 -9.14 -9.93
N PHE A 83 -12.05 -8.09 -9.48
CA PHE A 83 -12.60 -6.73 -9.48
C PHE A 83 -12.91 -6.21 -10.88
N GLN A 84 -12.06 -6.57 -11.87
CA GLN A 84 -12.31 -6.26 -13.28
C GLN A 84 -13.57 -6.97 -13.80
N ALA A 85 -13.72 -8.27 -13.50
CA ALA A 85 -14.88 -9.07 -13.91
C ALA A 85 -16.19 -8.57 -13.28
N GLU A 86 -16.14 -8.13 -12.02
CA GLU A 86 -17.26 -7.52 -11.29
C GLU A 86 -17.53 -6.06 -11.72
N GLY A 87 -16.64 -5.46 -12.54
CA GLY A 87 -16.76 -4.07 -12.98
C GLY A 87 -16.56 -3.04 -11.86
N ILE A 88 -15.99 -3.44 -10.72
CA ILE A 88 -15.83 -2.58 -9.55
C ILE A 88 -14.44 -1.95 -9.48
N SER A 89 -14.37 -0.77 -8.86
CA SER A 89 -13.08 -0.20 -8.44
C SER A 89 -12.51 -0.96 -7.24
N ILE A 90 -11.18 -1.02 -7.16
CA ILE A 90 -10.48 -1.66 -6.04
C ILE A 90 -10.95 -1.02 -4.72
N PRO A 91 -11.50 -1.80 -3.79
CA PRO A 91 -11.94 -1.28 -2.50
C PRO A 91 -10.75 -0.80 -1.66
N LEU A 92 -10.87 0.34 -0.98
CA LEU A 92 -9.86 0.82 -0.04
C LEU A 92 -9.64 -0.15 1.14
N THR A 93 -10.68 -0.91 1.49
CA THR A 93 -10.62 -1.98 2.51
C THR A 93 -9.72 -3.14 2.11
N SER A 94 -9.43 -3.30 0.82
CA SER A 94 -8.52 -4.33 0.32
C SER A 94 -7.05 -3.90 0.35
N ILE A 95 -6.74 -2.71 0.88
CA ILE A 95 -5.40 -2.14 0.98
C ILE A 95 -5.01 -2.07 2.46
N GLU A 96 -3.85 -2.62 2.80
CA GLU A 96 -3.34 -2.58 4.18
C GLU A 96 -3.11 -1.14 4.69
N PRO A 97 -3.28 -0.89 6.01
CA PRO A 97 -3.17 0.45 6.63
C PRO A 97 -1.91 1.23 6.28
N HIS A 98 -0.75 0.57 6.22
CA HIS A 98 0.52 1.25 6.00
C HIS A 98 0.62 1.96 4.63
N TRP A 99 -0.11 1.49 3.61
CA TRP A 99 -0.17 2.18 2.32
C TRP A 99 -1.09 3.41 2.32
N LYS A 100 -2.05 3.45 3.27
CA LYS A 100 -3.00 4.55 3.47
C LYS A 100 -2.42 5.64 4.37
N GLN A 101 -1.33 5.34 5.08
CA GLN A 101 -0.61 6.26 5.94
C GLN A 101 0.17 7.29 5.10
N LEU A 102 -0.42 8.47 4.89
CA LEU A 102 0.17 9.59 4.15
C LEU A 102 0.63 10.72 5.08
N SER A 103 1.09 10.37 6.27
CA SER A 103 1.63 11.30 7.24
C SER A 103 2.83 10.68 7.95
N SER A 104 3.81 11.50 8.28
CA SER A 104 4.94 11.08 9.13
C SER A 104 4.53 10.84 10.58
N VAL A 105 3.34 11.30 10.98
CA VAL A 105 2.77 11.03 12.30
C VAL A 105 1.99 9.73 12.19
N PRO A 106 2.43 8.62 12.82
CA PRO A 106 1.73 7.36 12.72
C PRO A 106 0.28 7.50 13.16
N TYR A 107 -0.64 6.86 12.45
CA TYR A 107 -1.99 6.65 12.93
C TYR A 107 -1.88 5.84 14.23
N ALA A 108 -2.34 6.42 15.34
CA ALA A 108 -2.52 5.65 16.57
C ALA A 108 -3.69 4.70 16.34
N ASP A 109 -3.43 3.54 15.76
CA ASP A 109 -4.30 2.40 15.99
C ASP A 109 -4.43 2.26 17.51
N GLU A 110 -5.65 2.07 18.02
CA GLU A 110 -5.84 1.69 19.42
C GLU A 110 -4.84 0.60 19.74
N VAL A 111 -3.88 0.96 20.60
CA VAL A 111 -2.68 0.22 20.99
C VAL A 111 -2.84 -1.29 20.74
N VAL A 112 -2.38 -1.78 19.59
CA VAL A 112 -2.05 -3.21 19.49
C VAL A 112 -0.86 -3.34 20.40
N ALA A 113 -1.12 -3.77 21.63
CA ALA A 113 -0.12 -3.89 22.66
C ALA A 113 1.05 -4.69 22.09
N PHE A 114 2.17 -4.01 21.89
CA PHE A 114 3.47 -4.61 21.56
C PHE A 114 3.89 -5.64 22.64
N ASP A 115 3.13 -5.70 23.74
CA ASP A 115 3.29 -6.52 24.93
C ASP A 115 2.99 -8.02 24.77
N PHE A 116 2.58 -8.49 23.59
CA PHE A 116 2.22 -9.91 23.40
C PHE A 116 3.36 -10.82 22.93
N LEU A 117 4.55 -10.29 22.62
CA LEU A 117 5.73 -11.14 22.39
C LEU A 117 6.41 -11.44 23.74
N PRO A 118 6.35 -12.69 24.27
CA PRO A 118 6.97 -13.04 25.55
C PRO A 118 8.47 -12.71 25.61
N GLU A 119 9.13 -12.66 24.46
CA GLU A 119 10.55 -12.33 24.30
C GLU A 119 10.86 -10.87 24.67
N LEU A 120 9.94 -9.93 24.45
CA LEU A 120 10.19 -8.50 24.59
C LEU A 120 9.86 -7.92 25.97
N LYS A 121 9.15 -8.68 26.83
CA LYS A 121 8.84 -8.27 28.21
C LYS A 121 10.08 -8.03 29.08
N HIS A 122 11.18 -8.69 28.76
CA HIS A 122 12.42 -8.66 29.54
C HIS A 122 13.32 -7.45 29.22
N MET A 123 13.02 -6.70 28.15
CA MET A 123 13.85 -5.59 27.68
C MET A 123 13.59 -4.25 28.39
N ARG A 124 12.57 -4.19 29.28
CA ARG A 124 12.18 -2.97 30.01
C ARG A 124 12.79 -2.83 31.41
N GLN A 125 13.50 -3.85 31.89
CA GLN A 125 14.08 -3.87 33.25
C GLN A 125 15.59 -3.60 33.28
N ARG A 126 16.13 -2.86 32.31
CA ARG A 126 17.51 -2.38 32.33
C ARG A 126 17.56 -0.86 32.37
#